data_AF-A0A261ALB7-F1
#
_entry.id   AF-A0A261ALB7-F1
#
_cell.length_a   1.000
_cell.length_b   1.000
_cell.length_c   1.000
_cell.angle_alpha   90.00
_cell.angle_beta   90.00
_cell.angle_gamma   90.00
#
_symmetry.space_group_name_H-M   'P 1'
#
loop_
_entity.id
_entity.type
_entity.pdbx_description
1 polymer ?
#
loop_
_entity_poly.entity_id
_entity_poly.type
_entity_poly.pdbx_seq_one_letter_code
_entity_poly.pdbx_strand_id
1 'polypeptide(L)'
;MVHINLTRLARDCELHMSEQEVDQIERRHARLDKSTDSILLMTPIFSIISFVFSLTLLAAILYALLGRKIPSRKYSIIVSRTVADIFSSVLIAAASLFANSYSASYMVLALFLYICTFGVIQLTSSHIAVIILRHISVTRPYGFQSICSIRRLSLVVGFTWCLSIMYAASYAPMTTVIVDASKEDRVCPFHSCQRPLIITAIAIIVVSMFTVICSYGIVVAKMAQIAHSEK
;
A
#
# COMPACT_ATOMS: atom_id res chain seq x y z
N MET A 1 25.55 32.79 -5.06
CA MET A 1 24.09 32.82 -4.87
C MET A 1 23.48 33.42 -6.13
N VAL A 2 22.94 32.58 -7.02
CA VAL A 2 22.25 33.06 -8.22
C VAL A 2 20.79 33.22 -7.83
N HIS A 3 20.34 34.47 -7.65
CA HIS A 3 18.92 34.78 -7.55
C HIS A 3 18.32 34.61 -8.95
N ILE A 4 17.87 33.39 -9.26
CA ILE A 4 17.06 33.14 -10.44
C ILE A 4 15.73 33.85 -10.20
N ASN A 5 15.54 35.00 -10.86
CA ASN A 5 14.29 35.75 -10.82
C ASN A 5 13.24 34.92 -11.56
N LEU A 6 12.42 34.16 -10.82
CA LEU A 6 11.39 33.28 -11.39
C LEU A 6 10.48 33.99 -12.40
N THR A 7 10.22 35.27 -12.18
CA THR A 7 9.42 36.12 -13.08
C THR A 7 10.12 36.40 -14.41
N ARG A 8 11.46 36.48 -14.43
CA ARG A 8 12.25 36.65 -15.65
C ARG A 8 12.36 35.33 -16.41
N LEU A 9 12.51 34.22 -15.69
CA LEU A 9 12.52 32.88 -16.28
C LEU A 9 11.16 32.50 -16.87
N ALA A 10 10.07 32.81 -16.17
CA ALA A 10 8.71 32.61 -16.65
C ALA A 10 8.43 33.45 -17.91
N ARG A 11 8.85 34.73 -17.91
CA ARG A 11 8.71 35.62 -19.06
C ARG A 11 9.59 35.20 -20.25
N ASP A 12 10.80 34.71 -20.01
CA ASP A 12 11.68 34.16 -21.06
C ASP A 12 11.12 32.85 -21.64
N CYS A 13 10.50 31.99 -20.81
CA CYS A 13 9.75 30.82 -21.27
C CYS A 13 8.53 31.22 -22.11
N GLU A 14 7.78 32.22 -21.68
CA GLU A 14 6.60 32.74 -22.38
C GLU A 14 6.96 33.39 -23.73
N LEU A 15 8.16 33.99 -23.84
CA LEU A 15 8.68 34.58 -25.07
C LEU A 15 9.34 33.58 -26.04
N HIS A 16 9.84 32.44 -25.55
CA HIS A 16 10.54 31.43 -26.36
C HIS A 16 9.73 30.16 -26.64
N MET A 17 8.58 29.97 -26.00
CA MET A 17 7.71 28.84 -26.35
C MET A 17 7.04 29.08 -27.69
N SER A 18 7.30 28.17 -28.62
CA SER A 18 6.56 28.13 -29.89
C SER A 18 5.08 27.83 -29.63
N GLU A 19 4.19 28.31 -30.50
CA GLU A 19 2.74 28.08 -30.41
C GLU A 19 2.40 26.57 -30.33
N GLN A 20 3.23 25.73 -30.95
CA GLN A 20 3.14 24.26 -30.85
C GLN A 20 3.49 23.71 -29.46
N GLU A 21 4.46 24.28 -28.75
CA GLU A 21 4.85 23.84 -27.40
C GLU A 21 3.79 24.21 -26.36
N VAL A 22 3.16 25.39 -26.49
CA VAL A 22 2.06 25.80 -25.62
C VAL A 22 0.86 24.87 -25.76
N ASP A 23 0.43 24.61 -27.00
CA ASP A 23 -0.68 23.68 -27.28
C ASP A 23 -0.35 22.25 -26.82
N GLN A 24 0.92 21.81 -26.95
CA GLN A 24 1.34 20.51 -26.45
C GLN A 24 1.30 20.43 -24.91
N ILE A 25 1.69 21.47 -24.20
CA ILE A 25 1.66 21.55 -22.73
C ILE A 25 0.21 21.60 -22.24
N GLU A 26 -0.64 22.41 -22.86
CA GLU A 26 -2.05 22.54 -22.52
C GLU A 26 -2.79 21.20 -22.72
N ARG A 27 -2.56 20.50 -23.83
CA ARG A 27 -3.10 19.15 -24.06
C ARG A 27 -2.60 18.12 -23.03
N ARG A 28 -1.35 18.23 -22.56
CA ARG A 28 -0.83 17.36 -21.49
C ARG A 28 -1.51 17.64 -20.16
N HIS A 29 -1.69 18.92 -19.79
CA HIS A 29 -2.42 19.32 -18.59
C HIS A 29 -3.88 18.84 -18.64
N ALA A 30 -4.59 19.10 -19.73
CA ALA A 30 -5.97 18.63 -19.90
C ALA A 30 -6.09 17.10 -19.79
N ARG A 31 -5.11 16.35 -20.30
CA ARG A 31 -5.07 14.88 -20.17
C ARG A 31 -4.81 14.44 -18.72
N LEU A 32 -3.91 15.12 -18.01
CA LEU A 32 -3.59 14.84 -16.61
C LEU A 32 -4.77 15.14 -15.70
N ASP A 33 -5.45 16.27 -15.90
CA ASP A 33 -6.64 16.65 -15.12
C ASP A 33 -7.75 15.62 -15.32
N LYS A 34 -8.05 15.28 -16.59
CA LYS A 34 -9.03 14.22 -16.90
C LYS A 34 -8.69 12.87 -16.27
N SER A 35 -7.41 12.50 -16.26
CA SER A 35 -6.94 11.25 -15.65
C SER A 35 -7.07 11.29 -14.13
N THR A 36 -6.73 12.42 -13.51
CA THR A 36 -6.83 12.66 -12.06
C THR A 36 -8.28 12.60 -11.62
N ASP A 37 -9.20 13.25 -12.34
CA ASP A 37 -10.64 13.20 -12.10
C ASP A 37 -11.17 11.76 -12.21
N SER A 38 -10.74 11.03 -13.25
CA SER A 38 -11.13 9.63 -13.44
C SER A 38 -10.66 8.74 -12.29
N ILE A 39 -9.41 8.92 -11.82
CA ILE A 39 -8.87 8.19 -10.67
C ILE A 39 -9.67 8.52 -9.41
N LEU A 40 -9.89 9.81 -9.13
CA LEU A 40 -10.62 10.25 -7.94
C LEU A 40 -12.08 9.81 -7.93
N LEU A 41 -12.69 9.57 -9.09
CA LEU A 41 -14.04 9.02 -9.19
C LEU A 41 -14.06 7.49 -9.04
N MET A 42 -13.10 6.77 -9.63
CA MET A 42 -13.06 5.31 -9.61
C MET A 42 -12.53 4.74 -8.28
N THR A 43 -11.54 5.39 -7.68
CA THR A 43 -10.92 4.98 -6.42
C THR A 43 -11.92 4.81 -5.27
N PRO A 44 -12.83 5.75 -4.94
CA PRO A 44 -13.80 5.58 -3.87
C PRO A 44 -14.82 4.48 -4.20
N ILE A 45 -15.20 4.29 -5.47
CA ILE A 45 -16.11 3.20 -5.89
C ILE A 45 -15.47 1.84 -5.57
N PHE A 46 -14.24 1.61 -6.02
CA PHE A 46 -13.51 0.38 -5.70
C PHE A 46 -13.28 0.21 -4.20
N SER A 47 -13.04 1.32 -3.49
CA SER A 47 -12.87 1.31 -2.05
C SER A 47 -14.14 0.89 -1.30
N ILE A 48 -15.31 1.40 -1.70
CA ILE A 48 -16.61 1.02 -1.14
C ILE A 48 -16.89 -0.46 -1.40
N ILE A 49 -16.64 -0.93 -2.62
CA ILE A 49 -16.80 -2.34 -2.98
C ILE A 49 -15.91 -3.21 -2.09
N SER A 50 -14.62 -2.87 -1.99
CA SER A 50 -13.65 -3.60 -1.16
C SER A 50 -14.02 -3.58 0.32
N PHE A 51 -14.54 -2.46 0.83
CA PHE A 51 -15.04 -2.33 2.19
C PHE A 51 -16.21 -3.29 2.47
N VAL A 52 -17.21 -3.35 1.58
CA VAL A 52 -18.36 -4.24 1.73
C VAL A 52 -17.94 -5.71 1.70
N PHE A 53 -17.07 -6.10 0.77
CA PHE A 53 -16.54 -7.47 0.72
C PHE A 53 -15.71 -7.82 1.96
N SER A 54 -14.89 -6.89 2.44
CA SER A 54 -14.07 -7.13 3.63
C SER A 54 -14.94 -7.21 4.90
N LEU A 55 -15.97 -6.38 5.02
CA LEU A 55 -16.91 -6.41 6.14
C LEU A 55 -17.73 -7.71 6.18
N THR A 56 -18.23 -8.14 5.02
CA THR A 56 -18.97 -9.42 4.89
C THR A 56 -18.06 -10.62 5.19
N LEU A 57 -16.82 -10.62 4.70
CA LEU A 57 -15.83 -11.64 5.03
C LEU A 57 -15.52 -11.66 6.53
N LEU A 58 -15.33 -10.49 7.16
CA LEU A 58 -15.07 -10.39 8.59
C LEU A 58 -16.25 -10.94 9.40
N ALA A 59 -17.48 -10.57 9.05
CA ALA A 59 -18.69 -11.07 9.71
C ALA A 59 -18.82 -12.60 9.58
N ALA A 60 -18.56 -13.15 8.39
CA ALA A 60 -18.58 -14.60 8.16
C ALA A 60 -17.52 -15.33 8.99
N ILE A 61 -16.30 -14.80 9.07
CA ILE A 61 -15.23 -15.37 9.90
C ILE A 61 -15.61 -15.31 11.38
N LEU A 62 -16.09 -14.17 11.88
CA LEU A 62 -16.50 -14.02 13.27
C LEU A 62 -17.64 -14.97 13.64
N TYR A 63 -18.66 -15.09 12.79
CA TYR A 63 -19.75 -16.05 12.98
C TYR A 63 -19.23 -17.49 13.08
N ALA A 64 -18.33 -17.88 12.17
CA ALA A 64 -17.74 -19.22 12.19
C ALA A 64 -16.83 -19.48 13.40
N LEU A 65 -16.12 -18.45 13.89
CA LEU A 65 -15.30 -18.50 15.10
C LEU A 65 -16.16 -18.64 16.37
N LEU A 66 -17.22 -17.85 16.50
CA LEU A 66 -18.15 -17.91 17.62
C LEU A 66 -18.88 -19.26 17.67
N GLY A 67 -19.25 -19.79 16.51
CA GLY A 67 -19.82 -21.13 16.39
C GLY A 67 -18.82 -22.28 16.58
N ARG A 68 -17.55 -21.99 16.92
CA ARG A 68 -16.43 -22.96 17.03
C ARG A 68 -16.27 -23.88 15.83
N LYS A 69 -16.77 -23.48 14.65
CA LYS A 69 -16.71 -24.26 13.41
C LYS A 69 -15.32 -24.26 12.78
N ILE A 70 -14.45 -23.35 13.22
CA ILE A 70 -13.16 -23.06 12.60
C ILE A 70 -12.08 -22.83 13.69
N PRO A 71 -10.83 -23.30 13.48
CA PRO A 71 -9.73 -23.06 14.42
C PRO A 71 -9.30 -21.58 14.43
N SER A 72 -9.46 -20.92 15.58
CA SER A 72 -9.16 -19.48 15.78
C SER A 72 -7.75 -19.03 15.42
N ARG A 73 -6.77 -19.92 15.54
CA ARG A 73 -5.35 -19.60 15.32
C ARG A 73 -5.03 -19.28 13.85
N LYS A 74 -5.55 -20.07 12.91
CA LYS A 74 -5.32 -19.85 11.47
C LYS A 74 -6.03 -18.60 10.96
N TYR A 75 -7.17 -18.29 11.57
CA TYR A 75 -8.03 -17.21 11.14
C TYR A 75 -7.69 -15.88 11.82
N SER A 76 -6.90 -15.86 12.90
CA SER A 76 -6.42 -14.62 13.52
C SER A 76 -5.63 -13.73 12.55
N ILE A 77 -4.73 -14.31 11.74
CA ILE A 77 -3.97 -13.57 10.72
C ILE A 77 -4.90 -13.09 9.59
N ILE A 78 -5.86 -13.93 9.18
CA ILE A 78 -6.85 -13.57 8.15
C ILE A 78 -7.73 -12.41 8.64
N VAL A 79 -8.23 -12.48 9.89
CA VAL A 79 -9.00 -11.40 10.52
C VAL A 79 -8.19 -10.11 10.59
N SER A 80 -6.94 -10.16 11.05
CA SER A 80 -6.07 -8.98 11.10
C SER A 80 -5.90 -8.33 9.72
N ARG A 81 -5.71 -9.15 8.68
CA ARG A 81 -5.64 -8.67 7.32
C ARG A 81 -6.96 -8.03 6.87
N THR A 82 -8.08 -8.71 7.08
CA THR A 82 -9.40 -8.17 6.71
C THR A 82 -9.69 -6.85 7.41
N VAL A 83 -9.27 -6.69 8.68
CA VAL A 83 -9.35 -5.41 9.39
C VAL A 83 -8.45 -4.34 8.76
N ALA A 84 -7.24 -4.70 8.32
CA ALA A 84 -6.38 -3.77 7.59
C ALA A 84 -6.93 -3.37 6.21
N ASP A 85 -7.61 -4.30 5.52
CA ASP A 85 -8.28 -4.04 4.25
C ASP A 85 -9.47 -3.09 4.45
N ILE A 86 -10.26 -3.28 5.51
CA ILE A 86 -11.32 -2.35 5.93
C ILE A 86 -10.73 -0.97 6.23
N PHE A 87 -9.69 -0.90 7.06
CA PHE A 87 -9.03 0.35 7.44
C PHE A 87 -8.49 1.10 6.20
N SER A 88 -7.82 0.39 5.30
CA SER A 88 -7.30 0.96 4.06
C SER A 88 -8.42 1.44 3.14
N SER A 89 -9.52 0.69 3.04
CA SER A 89 -10.66 1.08 2.23
C SER A 89 -11.35 2.34 2.77
N VAL A 90 -11.46 2.49 4.10
CA VAL A 90 -11.99 3.71 4.71
C VAL A 90 -11.07 4.90 4.45
N LEU A 91 -9.76 4.75 4.64
CA LEU A 91 -8.80 5.83 4.40
C LEU A 91 -8.76 6.26 2.94
N ILE A 92 -8.77 5.31 2.01
CA ILE A 92 -8.79 5.58 0.57
C ILE A 92 -10.08 6.32 0.18
N ALA A 93 -11.24 5.86 0.66
CA ALA A 93 -12.50 6.53 0.40
C ALA A 93 -12.54 7.95 0.97
N ALA A 94 -12.07 8.14 2.21
CA ALA A 94 -12.00 9.45 2.84
C ALA A 94 -11.10 10.40 2.05
N ALA A 95 -9.88 9.98 1.69
CA ALA A 95 -8.95 10.80 0.92
C ALA A 95 -9.49 11.15 -0.47
N SER A 96 -10.23 10.25 -1.13
CA SER A 96 -10.91 10.56 -2.39
C SER A 96 -12.05 11.57 -2.23
N LEU A 97 -12.82 11.50 -1.13
CA LEU A 97 -13.92 12.46 -0.86
C LEU A 97 -13.40 13.86 -0.50
N PHE A 98 -12.22 13.96 0.14
CA PHE A 98 -11.59 15.23 0.47
C PHE A 98 -10.80 15.85 -0.70
N ALA A 99 -10.75 15.20 -1.85
CA ALA A 99 -10.11 15.75 -3.03
C ALA A 99 -11.01 16.82 -3.69
N ASN A 100 -10.69 18.09 -3.46
CA ASN A 100 -11.26 19.21 -4.19
C ASN A 100 -10.52 19.42 -5.53
N SER A 101 -11.14 20.06 -6.53
CA SER A 101 -10.57 20.25 -7.88
C SER A 101 -9.19 20.91 -7.89
N TYR A 102 -8.90 21.82 -6.96
CA TYR A 102 -7.60 22.48 -6.85
C TYR A 102 -6.53 21.68 -6.07
N SER A 103 -6.91 20.61 -5.36
CA SER A 103 -6.01 19.78 -4.54
C SER A 103 -6.01 18.30 -4.94
N ALA A 104 -6.70 17.97 -6.02
CA ALA A 104 -6.93 16.62 -6.53
C ALA A 104 -5.63 15.86 -6.80
N SER A 105 -4.67 16.51 -7.46
CA SER A 105 -3.36 15.96 -7.78
C SER A 105 -2.57 15.58 -6.51
N TYR A 106 -2.58 16.43 -5.49
CA TYR A 106 -1.92 16.17 -4.21
C TYR A 106 -2.55 15.01 -3.45
N MET A 107 -3.89 14.89 -3.48
CA MET A 107 -4.59 13.77 -2.87
C MET A 107 -4.31 12.44 -3.57
N VAL A 108 -4.24 12.43 -4.91
CA VAL A 108 -3.84 11.23 -5.67
C VAL A 108 -2.42 10.80 -5.31
N LEU A 109 -1.50 11.74 -5.16
CA LEU A 109 -0.12 11.42 -4.80
C LEU A 109 0.00 10.93 -3.35
N ALA A 110 -0.74 11.51 -2.41
CA ALA A 110 -0.81 11.05 -1.03
C ALA A 110 -1.43 9.64 -0.93
N LEU A 111 -2.50 9.37 -1.68
CA LEU A 111 -3.10 8.05 -1.82
C LEU A 111 -2.10 7.02 -2.35
N PHE A 112 -1.37 7.38 -3.41
CA PHE A 112 -0.33 6.53 -3.97
C PHE A 112 0.75 6.19 -2.93
N LEU A 113 1.25 7.19 -2.20
CA LEU A 113 2.23 6.96 -1.13
C LEU A 113 1.69 6.06 -0.02
N TYR A 114 0.44 6.25 0.42
CA TYR A 114 -0.20 5.39 1.41
C TYR A 114 -0.27 3.93 0.94
N ILE A 115 -0.71 3.71 -0.30
CA ILE A 115 -0.82 2.36 -0.90
C ILE A 115 0.58 1.71 -0.99
N CYS A 116 1.57 2.45 -1.49
CA CYS A 116 2.95 1.96 -1.66
C CYS A 116 3.67 1.68 -0.34
N THR A 117 3.26 2.33 0.75
CA THR A 117 3.91 2.18 2.05
C THR A 117 3.15 1.22 2.95
N PHE A 118 2.06 1.68 3.59
CA PHE A 118 1.25 0.88 4.49
C PHE A 118 0.66 -0.33 3.77
N GLY A 119 0.04 -0.11 2.60
CA GLY A 119 -0.67 -1.16 1.85
C GLY A 119 0.25 -2.32 1.47
N VAL A 120 1.37 -2.03 0.80
CA VAL A 120 2.33 -3.06 0.35
C VAL A 120 2.93 -3.82 1.52
N ILE A 121 3.44 -3.15 2.55
CA ILE A 121 4.08 -3.83 3.70
C ILE A 121 3.07 -4.68 4.46
N GLN A 122 1.87 -4.16 4.73
CA GLN A 122 0.83 -4.89 5.46
C GLN A 122 0.34 -6.11 4.66
N LEU A 123 0.13 -5.95 3.35
CA LEU A 123 -0.32 -7.01 2.46
C LEU A 123 0.71 -8.14 2.37
N THR A 124 1.97 -7.78 2.13
CA THR A 124 3.07 -8.73 1.89
C THR A 124 3.45 -9.48 3.16
N SER A 125 3.58 -8.78 4.29
CA SER A 125 3.85 -9.40 5.59
C SER A 125 2.72 -10.34 6.02
N SER A 126 1.46 -9.95 5.81
CA SER A 126 0.30 -10.82 6.06
C SER A 126 0.31 -12.07 5.18
N HIS A 127 0.64 -11.94 3.88
CA HIS A 127 0.78 -13.09 2.99
C HIS A 127 1.88 -14.05 3.45
N ILE A 128 3.07 -13.52 3.75
CA ILE A 128 4.20 -14.32 4.24
C ILE A 128 3.82 -15.04 5.53
N ALA A 129 3.15 -14.37 6.47
CA ALA A 129 2.69 -14.99 7.71
C ALA A 129 1.71 -16.14 7.46
N VAL A 130 0.75 -15.99 6.54
CA VAL A 130 -0.18 -17.07 6.15
C VAL A 130 0.55 -18.22 5.47
N ILE A 131 1.51 -17.93 4.57
CA ILE A 131 2.29 -18.96 3.86
C ILE A 131 3.13 -19.76 4.86
N ILE A 132 3.83 -19.11 5.78
CA ILE A 132 4.59 -19.75 6.86
C ILE A 132 3.66 -20.61 7.71
N LEU A 133 2.50 -20.09 8.11
CA LEU A 133 1.54 -20.84 8.91
C LEU A 133 1.05 -22.10 8.19
N ARG A 134 0.76 -21.98 6.89
CA ARG A 134 0.37 -23.11 6.05
C ARG A 134 1.50 -24.13 5.97
N HIS A 135 2.73 -23.68 5.72
CA HIS A 135 3.91 -24.53 5.63
C HIS A 135 4.15 -25.32 6.92
N ILE A 136 4.09 -24.67 8.09
CA ILE A 136 4.24 -25.34 9.39
C ILE A 136 3.09 -26.33 9.62
N SER A 137 1.85 -25.97 9.24
CA SER A 137 0.70 -26.84 9.41
C SER A 137 0.78 -28.14 8.60
N VAL A 138 1.44 -28.10 7.44
CA VAL A 138 1.64 -29.26 6.56
C VAL A 138 2.85 -30.08 7.02
N THR A 139 3.96 -29.43 7.34
CA THR A 139 5.23 -30.13 7.65
C THR A 139 5.30 -30.71 9.05
N ARG A 140 4.57 -30.13 10.03
CA ARG A 140 4.63 -30.55 11.44
C ARG A 140 3.24 -30.56 12.10
N PRO A 141 2.34 -31.47 11.71
CA PRO A 141 0.96 -31.51 12.23
C PRO A 141 0.89 -31.73 13.74
N TYR A 142 1.71 -32.64 14.30
CA TYR A 142 1.71 -32.97 15.73
C TYR A 142 2.32 -31.88 16.64
N GLY A 143 3.21 -31.03 16.10
CA GLY A 143 3.84 -29.91 16.83
C GLY A 143 3.18 -28.55 16.62
N PHE A 144 2.19 -28.46 15.73
CA PHE A 144 1.57 -27.20 15.31
C PHE A 144 0.98 -26.40 16.49
N GLN A 145 0.37 -27.09 17.46
CA GLN A 145 -0.26 -26.42 18.61
C GLN A 145 0.75 -25.76 19.57
N SER A 146 1.96 -26.30 19.68
CA SER A 146 3.06 -25.76 20.51
C SER A 146 3.74 -24.57 19.83
N ILE A 147 3.98 -24.67 18.52
CA ILE A 147 4.70 -23.65 17.74
C ILE A 147 3.80 -22.43 17.50
N CYS A 148 2.56 -22.65 17.07
CA CYS A 148 1.59 -21.60 16.73
C CYS A 148 0.62 -21.35 17.89
N SER A 149 1.14 -20.88 19.02
CA SER A 149 0.30 -20.41 20.13
C SER A 149 -0.36 -19.07 19.78
N ILE A 150 -1.53 -18.80 20.35
CA ILE A 150 -2.28 -17.56 20.08
C ILE A 150 -1.44 -16.32 20.44
N ARG A 151 -0.66 -16.37 21.51
CA ARG A 151 0.24 -15.27 21.95
C ARG A 151 1.28 -14.94 20.89
N ARG A 152 1.92 -15.96 20.30
CA ARG A 152 2.93 -15.75 19.25
C ARG A 152 2.31 -15.20 17.98
N LEU A 153 1.12 -15.68 17.60
CA LEU A 153 0.39 -15.17 16.44
C LEU A 153 -0.04 -13.71 16.63
N SER A 154 -0.53 -13.35 17.83
CA SER A 154 -0.84 -11.96 18.17
C SER A 154 0.40 -11.08 18.17
N LEU A 155 1.56 -11.56 18.61
CA LEU A 155 2.83 -10.83 18.50
C LEU A 155 3.24 -10.59 17.05
N VAL A 156 3.11 -11.60 16.18
CA VAL A 156 3.38 -11.46 14.74
C VAL A 156 2.45 -10.41 14.13
N VAL A 157 1.14 -10.49 14.42
CA VAL A 157 0.16 -9.51 13.97
C VAL A 157 0.52 -8.11 14.47
N GLY A 158 0.75 -7.94 15.77
CA GLY A 158 1.13 -6.64 16.34
C GLY A 158 2.40 -6.07 15.71
N PHE A 159 3.42 -6.92 15.52
CA PHE A 159 4.66 -6.52 14.84
C PHE A 159 4.42 -6.07 13.41
N THR A 160 3.60 -6.80 12.62
CA THR A 160 3.28 -6.39 11.24
C THR A 160 2.58 -5.03 11.19
N TRP A 161 1.63 -4.77 12.08
CA TRP A 161 0.98 -3.46 12.17
C TRP A 161 1.95 -2.34 12.54
N CYS A 162 2.76 -2.55 13.58
CA CYS A 162 3.75 -1.56 13.99
C CYS A 162 4.73 -1.25 12.86
N LEU A 163 5.24 -2.28 12.16
CA LEU A 163 6.16 -2.10 11.06
C LEU A 163 5.51 -1.32 9.90
N SER A 164 4.29 -1.66 9.52
CA SER A 164 3.54 -0.96 8.47
C SER A 164 3.27 0.51 8.82
N ILE A 165 2.87 0.79 10.06
CA ILE A 165 2.62 2.16 10.53
C ILE A 165 3.94 2.96 10.59
N MET A 166 5.00 2.39 11.15
CA MET A 166 6.30 3.05 11.23
C MET A 166 6.86 3.36 9.85
N TYR A 167 6.75 2.42 8.92
CA TYR A 167 7.19 2.62 7.55
C TYR A 167 6.33 3.65 6.81
N ALA A 168 5.02 3.68 6.99
CA ALA A 168 4.18 4.74 6.44
C ALA A 168 4.52 6.11 7.05
N ALA A 169 4.76 6.16 8.36
CA ALA A 169 5.11 7.39 9.06
C ALA A 169 6.46 7.99 8.61
N SER A 170 7.42 7.18 8.16
CA SER A 170 8.69 7.70 7.63
C SER A 170 8.52 8.53 6.35
N TYR A 171 7.38 8.41 5.66
CA TYR A 171 7.04 9.22 4.48
C TYR A 171 6.23 10.47 4.83
N ALA A 172 5.95 10.75 6.11
CA ALA A 172 5.27 11.97 6.53
C ALA A 172 5.94 13.26 6.00
N PRO A 173 7.28 13.41 5.99
CA PRO A 173 7.93 14.59 5.39
C PRO A 173 7.62 14.75 3.90
N MET A 174 7.55 13.64 3.17
CA MET A 174 7.19 13.67 1.75
C MET A 174 5.73 14.09 1.56
N THR A 175 4.81 13.56 2.36
CA THR A 175 3.41 13.99 2.36
C THR A 175 3.26 15.47 2.69
N THR A 176 4.06 16.01 3.62
CA THR A 176 3.99 17.45 3.94
C THR A 176 4.43 18.34 2.79
N VAL A 177 5.44 17.93 2.01
CA VAL A 177 5.87 18.68 0.81
C VAL A 177 4.87 18.53 -0.33
N ILE A 178 4.18 17.39 -0.41
CA ILE A 178 3.09 17.20 -1.38
C ILE A 178 1.93 18.14 -1.07
N VAL A 179 1.53 18.27 0.19
CA VAL A 179 0.41 19.15 0.57
C VAL A 179 0.80 20.63 0.47
N ASP A 180 2.06 20.96 0.75
CA ASP A 180 2.57 22.33 0.73
C ASP A 180 3.97 22.38 0.09
N ALA A 181 3.98 22.61 -1.23
CA ALA A 181 5.21 22.66 -2.02
C ALA A 181 6.19 23.75 -1.55
N SER A 182 5.72 24.80 -0.86
CA SER A 182 6.59 25.86 -0.35
C SER A 182 7.57 25.38 0.73
N LYS A 183 7.32 24.20 1.31
CA LYS A 183 8.16 23.58 2.35
C LYS A 183 9.23 22.64 1.82
N GLU A 184 9.34 22.47 0.50
CA GLU A 184 10.26 21.52 -0.13
C GLU A 184 11.71 21.67 0.38
N ASP A 185 12.28 22.87 0.29
CA ASP A 185 13.67 23.14 0.68
C ASP A 185 13.95 22.98 2.18
N ARG A 186 12.91 23.09 3.02
CA ARG A 186 13.06 23.05 4.49
C ARG A 186 12.77 21.68 5.10
N VAL A 187 11.85 20.91 4.53
CA VAL A 187 11.33 19.68 5.15
C VAL A 187 11.82 18.43 4.45
N CYS A 188 11.75 18.38 3.12
CA CYS A 188 12.16 17.20 2.35
C CYS A 188 12.65 17.63 0.96
N PRO A 189 13.92 18.05 0.83
CA PRO A 189 14.49 18.49 -0.43
C PRO A 189 14.54 17.34 -1.44
N PHE A 190 14.37 17.64 -2.74
CA PHE A 190 14.33 16.64 -3.80
C PHE A 190 15.54 15.67 -3.77
N HIS A 191 16.76 16.22 -3.78
CA HIS A 191 17.99 15.42 -3.92
C HIS A 191 18.30 14.56 -2.68
N SER A 192 17.99 15.08 -1.49
CA SER A 192 18.43 14.47 -0.23
C SER A 192 17.35 13.66 0.49
N CYS A 193 16.07 13.88 0.17
CA CYS A 193 14.94 13.25 0.85
C CYS A 193 13.94 12.60 -0.12
N GLN A 194 13.35 13.35 -1.06
CA GLN A 194 12.30 12.78 -1.93
C GLN A 194 12.82 11.67 -2.85
N ARG A 195 13.92 11.94 -3.57
CA ARG A 195 14.53 10.98 -4.49
C ARG A 195 14.93 9.68 -3.79
N PRO A 196 15.69 9.68 -2.67
CA PRO A 196 16.02 8.44 -1.99
C PRO A 196 14.79 7.72 -1.44
N LEU A 197 13.80 8.44 -0.87
CA LEU A 197 12.56 7.83 -0.39
C LEU A 197 11.79 7.11 -1.51
N ILE A 198 11.67 7.71 -2.69
CA ILE A 198 11.02 7.07 -3.84
C ILE A 198 11.80 5.82 -4.27
N ILE A 199 13.13 5.90 -4.35
CA ILE A 199 13.97 4.74 -4.70
C ILE A 199 13.78 3.61 -3.69
N THR A 200 13.77 3.93 -2.39
CA THR A 200 13.54 2.96 -1.32
C THR A 200 12.14 2.33 -1.42
N ALA A 201 11.10 3.12 -1.69
CA ALA A 201 9.74 2.62 -1.90
C ALA A 201 9.68 1.61 -3.05
N ILE A 202 10.25 1.96 -4.21
CA ILE A 202 10.29 1.07 -5.39
C ILE A 202 11.05 -0.22 -5.08
N ALA A 203 12.23 -0.12 -4.47
CA ALA A 203 13.03 -1.28 -4.10
C ALA A 203 12.27 -2.23 -3.17
N ILE A 204 11.58 -1.70 -2.16
CA ILE A 204 10.77 -2.47 -1.22
C ILE A 204 9.59 -3.14 -1.92
N ILE A 205 8.91 -2.46 -2.85
CA ILE A 205 7.82 -3.05 -3.64
C ILE A 205 8.33 -4.25 -4.44
N VAL A 206 9.45 -4.08 -5.16
CA VAL A 206 10.05 -5.14 -5.99
C VAL A 206 10.46 -6.35 -5.14
N VAL A 207 11.18 -6.11 -4.04
CA VAL A 207 11.60 -7.17 -3.11
C VAL A 207 10.39 -7.88 -2.51
N SER A 208 9.35 -7.15 -2.14
CA SER A 208 8.14 -7.72 -1.54
C SER A 208 7.39 -8.62 -2.53
N MET A 209 7.22 -8.17 -3.78
CA MET A 209 6.60 -8.96 -4.84
C MET A 209 7.39 -10.25 -5.12
N PHE A 210 8.71 -10.13 -5.26
CA PHE A 210 9.59 -11.29 -5.45
C PHE A 210 9.48 -12.28 -4.29
N THR A 211 9.51 -11.77 -3.05
CA THR A 211 9.42 -12.60 -1.84
C THR A 211 8.10 -13.38 -1.80
N VAL A 212 6.97 -12.73 -2.10
CA VAL A 212 5.66 -13.40 -2.12
C VAL A 212 5.63 -14.49 -3.19
N ILE A 213 6.06 -14.19 -4.42
CA ILE A 213 6.06 -15.15 -5.54
C ILE A 213 6.95 -16.36 -5.22
N CYS A 214 8.19 -16.13 -4.77
CA CYS A 214 9.11 -17.21 -4.39
C CYS A 214 8.54 -18.06 -3.25
N SER A 215 7.93 -17.44 -2.24
CA SER A 215 7.33 -18.14 -1.11
C SER A 215 6.18 -19.05 -1.54
N TYR A 216 5.32 -18.58 -2.45
CA TYR A 216 4.27 -19.41 -3.05
C TYR A 216 4.86 -20.58 -3.84
N GLY A 217 5.88 -20.33 -4.67
CA GLY A 217 6.57 -21.38 -5.45
C GLY A 217 7.13 -22.48 -4.56
N ILE A 218 7.81 -22.11 -3.45
CA ILE A 218 8.36 -23.07 -2.49
C ILE A 218 7.26 -23.94 -1.87
N VAL A 219 6.14 -23.34 -1.45
CA VAL A 219 5.04 -24.12 -0.85
C VAL A 219 4.38 -25.04 -1.86
N VAL A 220 4.15 -24.60 -3.09
CA VAL A 220 3.60 -25.44 -4.15
C VAL A 220 4.53 -26.62 -4.46
N ALA A 221 5.83 -26.37 -4.62
CA ALA A 221 6.82 -27.43 -4.86
C ALA A 221 6.84 -28.44 -3.71
N LYS A 222 6.76 -27.98 -2.46
CA LYS A 222 6.71 -28.86 -1.27
C LYS A 222 5.43 -29.69 -1.23
N MET A 223 4.27 -29.11 -1.54
CA MET A 223 3.01 -29.84 -1.61
C MET A 223 3.03 -30.90 -2.70
N ALA A 224 3.61 -30.58 -3.87
CA ALA A 224 3.80 -31.56 -4.95
C ALA A 224 4.71 -32.72 -4.53
N GLN A 225 5.84 -32.43 -3.85
CA GLN A 225 6.73 -33.47 -3.32
C GLN A 225 6.02 -34.42 -2.37
N ILE A 226 5.21 -33.89 -1.44
CA ILE A 226 4.46 -34.72 -0.48
C ILE A 226 3.45 -35.61 -1.21
N ALA A 227 2.68 -35.05 -2.14
CA ALA A 227 1.69 -35.79 -2.92
C ALA A 227 2.31 -36.91 -3.79
N HIS A 228 3.54 -36.72 -4.28
CA HIS A 228 4.27 -37.76 -4.99
C HIS A 228 4.86 -38.83 -4.07
N SER A 229 5.19 -38.50 -2.81
CA SER A 229 5.71 -39.48 -1.84
C SER A 229 4.64 -40.38 -1.21
N GLU A 230 3.37 -40.00 -1.30
CA GLU A 230 2.23 -40.80 -0.80
C GLU A 230 1.67 -41.79 -1.85
N LYS A 231 2.23 -41.83 -3.07
CA LYS A 231 1.92 -42.82 -4.12
C LYS A 231 2.98 -43.91 -4.15
#